data_AF-A0A485CYR9-F1
#
_entry.id   AF-A0A485CYR9-F1
#
_cell.length_a   1.000
_cell.length_b   1.000
_cell.length_c   1.000
_cell.angle_alpha   90.00
_cell.angle_beta   90.00
_cell.angle_gamma   90.00
#
_symmetry.space_group_name_H-M   'P 1'
#
loop_
_entity.id
_entity.type
_entity.pdbx_description
1 polymer ?
#
loop_
_entity_poly.entity_id
_entity_poly.type
_entity_poly.pdbx_seq_one_letter_code
_entity_poly.pdbx_strand_id
1 'polypeptide(L)'
;MHTNTLSTRFRYINTLIVILTTAIFIGFIIREYRDLERYMSYVAENGKSALSHAEYINQNMAFQLSRAFSAAPSASDEQRIQRDDICAYLESVNGVLGLNLTRQTFHGLNGTLQTRNPDCRSWVRDVPSLSVIQNDRHLPASKYTFSSYRGYIFNNLRYYIDLDNDYIYINKPIAANQYKFDNWQVRNDNAIDITRSAHIISIDRRALNDFLHGENVTSHVYRDGYTKKNIISMLTPVFKKWTNQRNHCHRCKY
;
A
#
# COMPACT_ATOMS: atom_id res chain seq x y z
N MET A 1 -40.88 6.09 -72.55
CA MET A 1 -39.67 5.33 -72.13
C MET A 1 -38.57 6.24 -71.52
N HIS A 2 -38.90 7.28 -70.74
CA HIS A 2 -37.88 8.22 -70.23
C HIS A 2 -37.75 8.30 -68.69
N THR A 3 -38.62 7.61 -67.94
CA THR A 3 -38.67 7.65 -66.47
C THR A 3 -37.81 6.57 -65.79
N ASN A 4 -37.55 5.44 -66.46
CA ASN A 4 -36.82 4.32 -65.85
C ASN A 4 -35.30 4.55 -65.77
N THR A 5 -34.73 5.39 -66.64
CA THR A 5 -33.28 5.68 -66.69
C THR A 5 -32.81 6.69 -65.63
N LEU A 6 -33.70 7.60 -65.19
CA LEU A 6 -33.41 8.56 -64.12
C LEU A 6 -33.41 7.88 -62.74
N SER A 7 -34.37 6.98 -62.50
CA SER A 7 -34.49 6.18 -61.27
C SER A 7 -33.30 5.25 -61.03
N THR A 8 -32.77 4.63 -62.10
CA THR A 8 -31.62 3.73 -62.03
C THR A 8 -30.31 4.46 -61.76
N ARG A 9 -30.09 5.64 -62.37
CA ARG A 9 -28.91 6.48 -62.07
C ARG A 9 -28.93 7.01 -60.63
N PHE A 10 -30.10 7.43 -60.13
CA PHE A 10 -30.25 7.91 -58.76
C PHE A 10 -29.98 6.79 -57.73
N ARG A 11 -30.47 5.57 -57.99
CA ARG A 11 -30.15 4.38 -57.18
C ARG A 11 -28.66 4.07 -57.18
N TYR A 12 -28.00 4.15 -58.33
CA TYR A 12 -26.56 3.89 -58.46
C TYR A 12 -25.70 4.88 -57.67
N ILE A 13 -26.03 6.17 -57.73
CA ILE A 13 -25.34 7.23 -56.98
C ILE A 13 -25.54 7.04 -55.47
N ASN A 14 -26.75 6.74 -55.01
CA ASN A 14 -27.00 6.49 -53.59
C ASN A 14 -26.29 5.24 -53.07
N THR A 15 -26.27 4.14 -53.83
CA THR A 15 -25.49 2.95 -53.46
C THR A 15 -23.99 3.25 -53.39
N LEU A 16 -23.47 4.05 -54.31
CA LEU A 16 -22.06 4.43 -54.32
C LEU A 16 -21.71 5.29 -53.11
N ILE A 17 -22.55 6.27 -52.77
CA ILE A 17 -22.38 7.11 -51.57
C ILE A 17 -22.37 6.23 -50.32
N VAL A 18 -23.35 5.33 -50.17
CA VAL A 18 -23.44 4.44 -49.00
C VAL A 18 -22.20 3.56 -48.87
N ILE A 19 -21.72 2.97 -49.97
CA ILE A 19 -20.51 2.15 -49.97
C ILE A 19 -19.29 2.99 -49.58
N LEU A 20 -19.14 4.18 -50.15
CA LEU A 20 -17.99 5.05 -49.89
C LEU A 20 -17.97 5.56 -48.44
N THR A 21 -19.12 6.01 -47.93
CA THR A 21 -19.23 6.46 -46.54
C THR A 21 -18.98 5.31 -45.57
N THR A 22 -19.49 4.11 -45.86
CA THR A 22 -19.28 2.93 -45.03
C THR A 22 -17.80 2.53 -45.01
N ALA A 23 -17.10 2.56 -46.15
CA ALA A 23 -15.68 2.28 -46.22
C ALA A 23 -14.84 3.29 -45.42
N ILE A 24 -15.18 4.58 -45.49
CA ILE A 24 -14.53 5.64 -44.71
C ILE A 24 -14.75 5.42 -43.21
N PHE A 25 -15.99 5.13 -42.78
CA PHE A 25 -16.29 4.84 -41.37
C PHE A 25 -15.56 3.60 -40.86
N ILE A 26 -15.50 2.52 -41.64
CA ILE A 26 -14.73 1.32 -41.29
C ILE A 26 -13.24 1.68 -41.13
N GLY A 27 -12.68 2.49 -42.03
CA GLY A 27 -11.30 2.96 -41.93
C GLY A 27 -11.04 3.75 -40.64
N PHE A 28 -11.93 4.66 -40.26
CA PHE A 28 -11.84 5.40 -39.00
C PHE A 28 -11.93 4.49 -37.78
N ILE A 29 -12.88 3.54 -37.77
CA ILE A 29 -13.05 2.59 -36.66
C ILE A 29 -11.80 1.72 -36.50
N ILE A 30 -11.21 1.22 -37.58
CA ILE A 30 -9.98 0.40 -37.52
C ILE A 30 -8.81 1.21 -36.96
N ARG A 31 -8.70 2.48 -37.35
CA ARG A 31 -7.64 3.37 -36.85
C ARG A 31 -7.81 3.65 -35.36
N GLU A 32 -9.00 4.07 -34.94
CA GLU A 32 -9.32 4.32 -33.53
C GLU A 32 -9.12 3.06 -32.68
N TYR A 33 -9.52 1.89 -33.18
CA TYR A 33 -9.29 0.62 -32.50
C TYR A 33 -7.80 0.36 -32.25
N ARG A 34 -6.94 0.57 -33.27
CA ARG A 34 -5.48 0.38 -33.13
C ARG A 34 -4.84 1.40 -32.19
N ASP A 35 -5.30 2.65 -32.23
CA ASP A 35 -4.79 3.69 -31.34
C ASP A 35 -5.20 3.44 -29.88
N LEU A 36 -6.44 2.99 -29.66
CA LEU A 36 -6.93 2.55 -28.34
C LEU A 36 -6.17 1.32 -27.83
N GLU A 37 -5.92 0.33 -28.68
CA GLU A 37 -5.17 -0.88 -28.33
C GLU A 37 -3.75 -0.54 -27.86
N ARG A 38 -3.05 0.34 -28.58
CA ARG A 38 -1.72 0.82 -28.20
C ARG A 38 -1.75 1.59 -26.89
N TYR A 39 -2.74 2.46 -26.71
CA TYR A 39 -2.91 3.21 -25.47
C TYR A 39 -3.18 2.28 -24.28
N MET A 40 -4.09 1.32 -24.43
CA MET A 40 -4.43 0.35 -23.38
C MET A 40 -3.24 -0.54 -23.03
N SER A 41 -2.49 -1.01 -24.02
CA SER A 41 -1.27 -1.79 -23.81
C SER A 41 -0.23 -0.99 -23.03
N TYR A 42 -0.01 0.28 -23.44
CA TYR A 42 0.89 1.20 -22.73
C TYR A 42 0.44 1.44 -21.28
N VAL A 43 -0.84 1.71 -21.04
CA VAL A 43 -1.37 1.92 -19.68
C VAL A 43 -1.23 0.65 -18.83
N ALA A 44 -1.53 -0.52 -19.40
CA ALA A 44 -1.43 -1.80 -18.70
C ALA A 44 0.03 -2.15 -18.35
N GLU A 45 0.97 -1.96 -19.28
CA GLU A 45 2.39 -2.21 -19.05
C GLU A 45 2.97 -1.28 -17.99
N ASN A 46 2.62 0.01 -18.04
CA ASN A 46 3.02 0.97 -17.01
C ASN A 46 2.40 0.68 -15.65
N GLY A 47 1.13 0.27 -15.62
CA GLY A 47 0.45 -0.14 -14.40
C GLY A 47 1.12 -1.35 -13.74
N LYS A 48 1.50 -2.36 -14.54
CA LYS A 48 2.25 -3.54 -14.07
C LYS A 48 3.62 -3.14 -13.53
N SER A 49 4.36 -2.30 -14.25
CA SER A 49 5.69 -1.86 -13.82
C SER A 49 5.66 -1.08 -12.50
N ALA A 50 4.70 -0.17 -12.34
CA ALA A 50 4.50 0.57 -11.09
C ALA A 50 4.17 -0.35 -9.92
N LEU A 51 3.32 -1.36 -10.15
CA LEU A 51 2.94 -2.34 -9.13
C LEU A 51 4.13 -3.21 -8.70
N SER A 52 4.87 -3.78 -9.65
CA SER A 52 6.06 -4.60 -9.36
C SER A 52 7.15 -3.81 -8.64
N HIS A 53 7.29 -2.52 -8.93
CA HIS A 53 8.23 -1.65 -8.22
C HIS A 53 7.80 -1.38 -6.77
N ALA A 54 6.50 -1.10 -6.54
CA ALA A 54 5.96 -0.98 -5.20
C ALA A 54 6.16 -2.27 -4.41
N GLU A 55 6.00 -3.42 -5.08
CA GLU A 55 6.27 -4.74 -4.52
C GLU A 55 7.70 -4.96 -4.09
N TYR A 56 8.65 -4.66 -4.98
CA TYR A 56 10.06 -4.76 -4.65
C TYR A 56 10.43 -3.90 -3.43
N ILE A 57 9.94 -2.65 -3.37
CA ILE A 57 10.21 -1.76 -2.23
C ILE A 57 9.62 -2.34 -0.93
N ASN A 58 8.39 -2.82 -0.96
CA ASN A 58 7.72 -3.39 0.21
C ASN A 58 8.43 -4.64 0.73
N GLN A 59 8.81 -5.56 -0.16
CA GLN A 59 9.57 -6.76 0.18
C GLN A 59 10.95 -6.43 0.75
N ASN A 60 11.70 -5.53 0.10
CA ASN A 60 13.01 -5.10 0.59
C ASN A 60 12.91 -4.46 1.98
N MET A 61 11.93 -3.58 2.20
CA MET A 61 11.73 -3.00 3.53
C MET A 61 11.32 -4.04 4.57
N ALA A 62 10.45 -4.99 4.22
CA ALA A 62 10.04 -6.06 5.13
C ALA A 62 11.23 -6.94 5.52
N PHE A 63 12.11 -7.25 4.57
CA PHE A 63 13.37 -7.94 4.81
C PHE A 63 14.30 -7.16 5.75
N GLN A 64 14.50 -5.86 5.50
CA GLN A 64 15.33 -5.00 6.36
C GLN A 64 14.78 -4.89 7.78
N LEU A 65 13.47 -4.74 7.94
CA LEU A 65 12.82 -4.77 9.26
C LEU A 65 12.98 -6.12 9.94
N SER A 66 12.80 -7.22 9.21
CA SER A 66 12.99 -8.57 9.73
C SER A 66 14.40 -8.77 10.29
N ARG A 67 15.41 -8.26 9.57
CA ARG A 67 16.80 -8.24 10.04
C ARG A 67 16.99 -7.35 11.26
N ALA A 68 16.45 -6.13 11.26
CA ALA A 68 16.59 -5.17 12.36
C ALA A 68 15.98 -5.72 13.67
N PHE A 69 14.77 -6.28 13.60
CA PHE A 69 14.11 -6.89 14.76
C PHE A 69 14.79 -8.16 15.26
N SER A 70 15.47 -8.89 14.39
CA SER A 70 16.23 -10.10 14.74
C SER A 70 17.63 -9.79 15.28
N ALA A 71 18.20 -8.63 14.92
CA ALA A 71 19.51 -8.18 15.36
C ALA A 71 19.48 -7.42 16.70
N ALA A 72 18.31 -6.98 17.16
CA ALA A 72 18.15 -6.28 18.43
C ALA A 72 18.61 -7.17 19.60
N PRO A 73 19.73 -6.85 20.28
CA PRO A 73 20.27 -7.68 21.37
C PRO A 73 19.34 -7.72 22.58
N SER A 74 19.55 -8.70 23.47
CA SER A 74 19.06 -8.65 24.85
C SER A 74 19.59 -7.39 25.51
N ALA A 75 18.68 -6.58 26.06
CA ALA A 75 18.92 -5.17 26.43
C ALA A 75 20.18 -4.96 27.28
N SER A 76 21.20 -4.28 26.72
CA SER A 76 22.27 -3.66 27.51
C SER A 76 21.71 -2.48 28.32
N ASP A 77 22.41 -2.05 29.37
CA ASP A 77 21.97 -0.92 30.20
C ASP A 77 21.84 0.39 29.40
N GLU A 78 22.73 0.62 28.43
CA GLU A 78 22.64 1.75 27.49
C GLU A 78 21.34 1.72 26.66
N GLN A 79 20.91 0.53 26.22
CA GLN A 79 19.67 0.35 25.48
C GLN A 79 18.43 0.52 26.36
N ARG A 80 18.53 0.32 27.69
CA ARG A 80 17.43 0.59 28.62
C ARG A 80 17.26 2.09 28.83
N ILE A 81 18.37 2.81 29.03
CA ILE A 81 18.39 4.28 29.15
C ILE A 81 17.79 4.92 27.89
N GLN A 82 18.24 4.49 26.70
CA GLN A 82 17.71 5.00 25.44
C GLN A 82 16.20 4.74 25.28
N ARG A 83 15.69 3.61 25.77
CA ARG A 83 14.25 3.30 25.72
C ARG A 83 13.44 4.16 26.67
N ASP A 84 13.94 4.38 27.89
CA ASP A 84 13.28 5.23 28.88
C ASP A 84 13.25 6.69 28.39
N ASP A 85 14.30 7.17 27.71
CA ASP A 85 14.33 8.49 27.06
C ASP A 85 13.25 8.63 25.97
N ILE A 86 13.03 7.61 25.15
CA ILE A 86 11.96 7.63 24.13
C ILE A 86 10.58 7.64 24.79
N CYS A 87 10.39 6.89 25.88
CA CYS A 87 9.13 6.87 26.62
C CYS A 87 8.80 8.22 27.27
N ALA A 88 9.78 9.10 27.50
CA ALA A 88 9.51 10.47 27.98
C ALA A 88 8.74 11.33 26.96
N TYR A 89 8.77 10.95 25.67
CA TYR A 89 8.01 11.62 24.60
C TYR A 89 6.61 11.03 24.38
N LEU A 90 6.14 10.15 25.27
CA LEU A 90 4.83 9.51 25.14
C LEU A 90 3.71 10.54 25.26
N GLU A 91 2.86 10.59 24.24
CA GLU A 91 1.64 11.38 24.22
C GLU A 91 0.42 10.49 24.49
N SER A 92 -0.61 11.07 25.10
CA SER A 92 -1.93 10.45 25.23
C SER A 92 -2.99 11.39 24.65
N VAL A 93 -3.73 10.93 23.65
CA VAL A 93 -4.77 11.72 22.98
C VAL A 93 -5.97 10.82 22.71
N ASN A 94 -7.17 11.24 23.14
CA ASN A 94 -8.44 10.54 22.86
C ASN A 94 -8.40 9.02 23.16
N GLY A 95 -7.74 8.64 24.26
CA GLY A 95 -7.64 7.24 24.70
C GLY A 95 -6.69 6.37 23.87
N VAL A 96 -5.76 6.99 23.15
CA VAL A 96 -4.66 6.34 22.42
C VAL A 96 -3.34 6.90 22.93
N LEU A 97 -2.35 6.02 23.08
CA LEU A 97 -0.99 6.36 23.49
C LEU A 97 -0.08 6.29 22.26
N GLY A 98 1.09 6.93 22.34
CA GLY A 98 2.10 6.78 21.28
C GLY A 98 3.00 7.99 21.13
N LEU A 99 3.62 8.09 19.95
CA LEU A 99 4.61 9.12 19.63
C LEU A 99 4.11 9.95 18.45
N ASN A 100 4.35 11.26 18.49
CA ASN A 100 3.93 12.21 17.46
C ASN A 100 2.40 12.17 17.21
N LEU A 101 1.59 12.11 18.28
CA LEU A 101 0.13 12.00 18.18
C LEU A 101 -0.54 13.33 17.84
N THR A 102 0.00 14.46 18.28
CA THR A 102 -0.56 15.79 17.98
C THR A 102 0.26 16.51 16.92
N ARG A 103 1.58 16.51 17.09
CA ARG A 103 2.59 17.14 16.25
C ARG A 103 3.87 16.32 16.33
N GLN A 104 4.88 16.65 15.53
CA GLN A 104 6.18 15.97 15.63
C GLN A 104 6.90 16.43 16.90
N THR A 105 6.82 15.62 17.95
CA THR A 105 7.46 15.82 19.27
C THR A 105 8.75 15.01 19.40
N PHE A 106 8.77 13.80 18.86
CA PHE A 106 9.94 12.91 18.81
C PHE A 106 10.53 12.87 17.40
N HIS A 107 11.73 13.44 17.24
CA HIS A 107 12.44 13.52 15.95
C HIS A 107 13.07 12.20 15.49
N GLY A 108 13.19 11.19 16.36
CA GLY A 108 13.65 9.85 15.95
C GLY A 108 12.64 9.09 15.09
N LEU A 109 11.41 9.61 14.98
CA LEU A 109 10.41 9.14 14.04
C LEU A 109 9.92 10.29 13.15
N ASN A 110 9.95 10.09 11.83
CA ASN A 110 9.32 11.02 10.87
C ASN A 110 7.79 10.91 10.84
N GLY A 111 7.26 9.81 11.36
CA GLY A 111 5.85 9.45 11.32
C GLY A 111 5.15 9.48 12.67
N THR A 112 3.89 9.08 12.68
CA THR A 112 3.08 8.92 13.90
C THR A 112 3.01 7.45 14.31
N LEU A 113 3.27 7.17 15.59
CA LEU A 113 3.05 5.86 16.20
C LEU A 113 1.85 5.95 17.13
N GLN A 114 0.89 5.05 16.96
CA GLN A 114 -0.27 4.91 17.85
C GLN A 114 -0.23 3.53 18.49
N THR A 115 -0.68 3.41 19.74
CA THR A 115 -0.79 2.16 20.48
C THR A 115 -1.86 2.26 21.55
N ARG A 116 -2.41 1.12 21.95
CA ARG A 116 -3.22 1.00 23.19
C ARG A 116 -2.50 0.27 24.30
N ASN A 117 -1.29 -0.23 24.04
CA ASN A 117 -0.48 -0.89 25.04
C ASN A 117 0.13 0.16 25.99
N PRO A 118 -0.26 0.17 27.28
CA PRO A 118 0.26 1.15 28.24
C PRO A 118 1.71 0.89 28.62
N ASP A 119 2.23 -0.33 28.41
CA ASP A 119 3.62 -0.65 28.69
C ASP A 119 4.53 -0.17 27.55
N CYS A 120 5.01 1.06 27.67
CA CYS A 120 5.94 1.65 26.70
C CYS A 120 7.17 0.75 26.43
N ARG A 121 7.68 0.06 27.46
CA ARG A 121 8.93 -0.71 27.35
C ARG A 121 8.81 -1.92 26.41
N SER A 122 7.59 -2.39 26.16
CA SER A 122 7.30 -3.53 25.28
C SER A 122 7.50 -3.21 23.79
N TRP A 123 6.99 -2.07 23.32
CA TRP A 123 7.03 -1.66 21.91
C TRP A 123 8.14 -0.67 21.58
N VAL A 124 8.63 0.11 22.55
CA VAL A 124 9.65 1.15 22.30
C VAL A 124 10.97 0.59 21.79
N ARG A 125 11.29 -0.68 22.08
CA ARG A 125 12.46 -1.39 21.52
C ARG A 125 12.45 -1.38 19.99
N ASP A 126 11.28 -1.41 19.40
CA ASP A 126 11.12 -1.58 17.96
C ASP A 126 11.22 -0.21 17.24
N VAL A 127 11.04 0.91 17.96
CA VAL A 127 11.03 2.29 17.44
C VAL A 127 12.26 2.65 16.59
N PRO A 128 13.51 2.40 17.01
CA PRO A 128 14.68 2.71 16.18
C PRO A 128 14.68 1.98 14.83
N SER A 129 14.13 0.76 14.79
CA SER A 129 14.05 -0.05 13.57
C SER A 129 13.00 0.46 12.59
N LEU A 130 11.97 1.18 13.07
CA LEU A 130 10.93 1.76 12.21
C LEU A 130 11.47 2.87 11.28
N SER A 131 12.68 3.37 11.53
CA SER A 131 13.40 4.27 10.62
C SER A 131 13.62 3.67 9.23
N VAL A 132 13.67 2.33 9.08
CA VAL A 132 13.74 1.65 7.78
C VAL A 132 12.56 2.03 6.87
N ILE A 133 11.39 2.31 7.45
CA ILE A 133 10.16 2.69 6.74
C ILE A 133 10.21 4.16 6.28
N GLN A 134 11.13 4.96 6.83
CA GLN A 134 11.23 6.40 6.61
C GLN A 134 12.08 6.77 5.38
N ASN A 135 12.90 5.83 4.88
CA ASN A 135 14.00 6.11 3.93
C ASN A 135 13.63 6.10 2.43
N ASP A 136 12.35 6.09 2.06
CA ASP A 136 11.93 6.12 0.64
C ASP A 136 12.25 7.43 -0.09
N ARG A 137 12.71 8.48 0.62
CA ARG A 137 13.01 9.78 0.02
C ARG A 137 14.30 9.80 -0.83
N HIS A 138 15.12 8.74 -0.80
CA HIS A 138 16.46 8.75 -1.41
C HIS A 138 16.77 7.60 -2.37
N LEU A 139 15.80 6.78 -2.75
CA LEU A 139 15.99 5.91 -3.91
C LEU A 139 15.72 6.75 -5.16
N PRO A 140 16.74 7.17 -5.95
CA PRO A 140 16.48 7.73 -7.26
C PRO A 140 15.61 6.72 -8.00
N ALA A 141 14.43 7.16 -8.47
CA ALA A 141 13.48 6.33 -9.21
C ALA A 141 14.30 5.51 -10.21
N SER A 142 14.44 4.21 -9.94
CA SER A 142 15.37 3.38 -10.70
C SER A 142 14.90 3.46 -12.14
N LYS A 143 15.85 3.77 -13.03
CA LYS A 143 15.63 3.93 -14.45
C LYS A 143 15.02 2.62 -14.95
N TYR A 144 13.70 2.59 -15.16
CA TYR A 144 13.00 1.39 -15.56
C TYR A 144 13.55 0.91 -16.91
N THR A 145 13.92 -0.37 -17.01
CA THR A 145 14.36 -1.00 -18.27
C THR A 145 13.19 -1.18 -19.25
N PHE A 146 11.94 -0.97 -18.81
CA PHE A 146 10.72 -1.30 -19.57
C PHE A 146 9.77 -0.12 -19.81
N SER A 147 10.10 1.10 -19.35
CA SER A 147 9.32 2.29 -19.70
C SER A 147 10.17 3.56 -19.71
N SER A 148 9.81 4.50 -20.58
CA SER A 148 10.50 5.80 -20.73
C SER A 148 10.18 6.80 -19.62
N TYR A 149 9.43 6.40 -18.59
CA TYR A 149 8.94 7.30 -17.56
C TYR A 149 10.04 7.62 -16.54
N ARG A 150 10.55 8.86 -16.57
CA ARG A 150 11.45 9.41 -15.56
C ARG A 150 10.64 10.25 -14.57
N GLY A 151 10.80 10.00 -13.27
CA GLY A 151 10.54 11.03 -12.25
C GLY A 151 9.26 10.93 -11.41
N TYR A 152 8.56 9.79 -11.33
CA TYR A 152 7.51 9.66 -10.31
C TYR A 152 8.11 9.30 -8.94
N ILE A 153 8.07 10.23 -8.00
CA ILE A 153 8.34 9.95 -6.59
C ILE A 153 7.02 9.47 -5.97
N PHE A 154 6.94 8.19 -5.66
CA PHE A 154 5.80 7.62 -4.96
C PHE A 154 5.73 8.17 -3.53
N ASN A 155 4.85 9.14 -3.29
CA ASN A 155 4.58 9.67 -1.95
C ASN A 155 3.62 8.76 -1.16
N ASN A 156 4.00 7.50 -1.02
CA ASN A 156 3.14 6.46 -0.45
C ASN A 156 2.97 6.65 1.06
N LEU A 157 1.72 6.47 1.51
CA LEU A 157 1.42 6.29 2.91
C LEU A 157 1.67 4.81 3.24
N ARG A 158 2.44 4.55 4.29
CA ARG A 158 2.86 3.20 4.68
C ARG A 158 2.50 2.97 6.13
N TYR A 159 1.98 1.78 6.41
CA TYR A 159 1.63 1.40 7.77
C TYR A 159 2.44 0.18 8.19
N TYR A 160 2.90 0.15 9.43
CA TYR A 160 3.45 -1.06 10.03
C TYR A 160 2.61 -1.38 11.24
N ILE A 161 2.10 -2.62 11.34
CA ILE A 161 1.31 -3.04 12.50
C ILE A 161 2.00 -4.20 13.18
N ASP A 162 2.25 -3.97 14.45
CA ASP A 162 2.70 -4.99 15.37
C ASP A 162 1.49 -5.53 16.12
N LEU A 163 1.15 -6.79 15.86
CA LEU A 163 0.02 -7.45 16.51
C LEU A 163 0.38 -7.98 17.90
N ASP A 164 1.68 -8.13 18.22
CA ASP A 164 2.11 -8.67 19.51
C ASP A 164 2.21 -7.57 20.56
N ASN A 165 2.59 -6.36 20.13
CA ASN A 165 2.75 -5.21 21.00
C ASN A 165 1.64 -4.15 20.84
N ASP A 166 0.60 -4.45 20.05
CA ASP A 166 -0.57 -3.60 19.79
C ASP A 166 -0.24 -2.14 19.40
N TYR A 167 0.59 -1.96 18.37
CA TYR A 167 0.86 -0.62 17.83
C TYR A 167 0.81 -0.58 16.30
N ILE A 168 0.49 0.61 15.79
CA ILE A 168 0.59 0.97 14.37
C ILE A 168 1.56 2.13 14.22
N TYR A 169 2.44 2.03 13.25
CA TYR A 169 3.30 3.12 12.82
C TYR A 169 2.90 3.58 11.42
N ILE A 170 2.71 4.88 11.26
CA ILE A 170 2.37 5.54 10.01
C ILE A 170 3.58 6.37 9.59
N ASN A 171 4.12 6.18 8.39
CA ASN A 171 5.35 6.85 7.94
C ASN A 171 5.23 8.39 7.74
N LYS A 172 4.05 8.97 7.96
CA LYS A 172 3.77 10.40 7.88
C LYS A 172 3.22 10.90 9.21
N PRO A 173 3.47 12.18 9.58
CA PRO A 173 2.86 12.77 10.76
C PRO A 173 1.36 12.95 10.51
N ILE A 174 0.53 12.20 11.21
CA ILE A 174 -0.93 12.29 11.17
C ILE A 174 -1.42 12.44 12.59
N ALA A 175 -2.10 13.55 12.86
CA ALA A 175 -2.59 13.81 14.20
C ALA A 175 -3.74 12.84 14.55
N ALA A 176 -3.77 12.37 15.80
CA ALA A 176 -4.73 11.39 16.32
C ALA A 176 -6.18 11.93 16.31
N ASN A 177 -6.36 13.25 16.23
CA ASN A 177 -7.67 13.88 16.01
C ASN A 177 -8.17 13.77 14.56
N GLN A 178 -7.26 13.63 13.58
CA GLN A 178 -7.59 13.44 12.16
C GLN A 178 -7.80 11.97 11.85
N TYR A 179 -6.94 11.11 12.41
CA TYR A 179 -7.02 9.67 12.22
C TYR A 179 -6.57 8.93 13.46
N LYS A 180 -7.49 8.16 14.00
CA LYS A 180 -7.25 7.18 15.02
C LYS A 180 -7.42 5.81 14.37
N PHE A 181 -6.41 4.96 14.47
CA PHE A 181 -6.63 3.54 14.16
C PHE A 181 -7.65 3.03 15.18
N ASP A 182 -8.72 2.35 14.76
CA ASP A 182 -9.79 1.92 15.68
C ASP A 182 -9.81 0.40 15.89
N ASN A 183 -9.08 -0.38 15.08
CA ASN A 183 -9.12 -1.85 15.12
C ASN A 183 -8.13 -2.45 16.12
N TRP A 184 -8.09 -1.90 17.32
CA TRP A 184 -7.09 -2.32 18.30
C TRP A 184 -7.35 -3.70 18.91
N GLN A 185 -8.58 -4.22 18.84
CA GLN A 185 -8.94 -5.47 19.53
C GLN A 185 -10.10 -6.15 18.83
N VAL A 186 -9.90 -7.36 18.28
CA VAL A 186 -11.05 -8.26 18.00
C VAL A 186 -10.67 -9.76 17.96
N ARG A 187 -9.80 -10.24 18.83
CA ARG A 187 -9.73 -11.67 19.15
C ARG A 187 -9.94 -11.84 20.65
N ASN A 188 -10.51 -12.97 21.08
CA ASN A 188 -10.93 -13.23 22.48
C ASN A 188 -9.80 -13.10 23.53
N ASP A 189 -8.57 -12.83 23.10
CA ASP A 189 -7.32 -12.75 23.83
C ASP A 189 -6.67 -11.34 23.80
N ASN A 190 -7.44 -10.27 23.60
CA ASN A 190 -6.98 -8.87 23.55
C ASN A 190 -6.04 -8.51 22.39
N ALA A 191 -5.82 -9.40 21.42
CA ALA A 191 -4.99 -9.14 20.25
C ALA A 191 -5.75 -8.38 19.13
N ILE A 192 -4.99 -7.67 18.28
CA ILE A 192 -5.50 -7.10 17.03
C ILE A 192 -5.96 -8.22 16.10
N ASP A 193 -7.25 -8.24 15.78
CA ASP A 193 -7.81 -9.16 14.79
C ASP A 193 -7.85 -8.51 13.42
N ILE A 194 -6.98 -9.02 12.55
CA ILE A 194 -6.85 -8.55 11.19
C ILE A 194 -8.12 -8.85 10.38
N THR A 195 -8.91 -9.87 10.73
CA THR A 195 -10.14 -10.23 9.99
C THR A 195 -11.25 -9.20 10.15
N ARG A 196 -11.40 -8.58 11.32
CA ARG A 196 -12.26 -7.39 11.48
C ARG A 196 -11.57 -6.09 11.05
N SER A 197 -10.26 -5.97 11.26
CA SER A 197 -9.49 -4.80 10.78
C SER A 197 -9.57 -4.66 9.25
N ALA A 198 -9.71 -5.79 8.57
CA ALA A 198 -9.97 -5.92 7.14
C ALA A 198 -11.28 -5.22 6.68
N HIS A 199 -12.16 -4.80 7.59
CA HIS A 199 -13.34 -4.00 7.24
C HIS A 199 -13.08 -2.49 7.23
N ILE A 200 -12.05 -2.00 7.95
CA ILE A 200 -11.65 -0.58 7.93
C ILE A 200 -10.51 -0.34 6.94
N ILE A 201 -9.61 -1.32 6.78
CA ILE A 201 -8.70 -1.44 5.64
C ILE A 201 -9.29 -2.57 4.82
N SER A 202 -10.06 -2.28 3.75
CA SER A 202 -10.96 -3.23 3.07
C SER A 202 -10.30 -4.51 2.47
N ILE A 203 -9.65 -5.37 3.26
CA ILE A 203 -8.92 -6.57 2.82
C ILE A 203 -9.91 -7.69 2.50
N ASP A 204 -9.81 -8.27 1.30
CA ASP A 204 -10.65 -9.40 0.91
C ASP A 204 -10.34 -10.65 1.77
N ARG A 205 -11.37 -11.45 2.08
CA ARG A 205 -11.21 -12.64 2.93
C ARG A 205 -10.27 -13.69 2.34
N ARG A 206 -10.18 -13.81 1.00
CA ARG A 206 -9.24 -14.72 0.34
C ARG A 206 -7.82 -14.19 0.45
N ALA A 207 -7.62 -12.90 0.18
CA ALA A 207 -6.33 -12.23 0.35
C ALA A 207 -5.77 -12.39 1.78
N LEU A 208 -6.65 -12.29 2.78
CA LEU A 208 -6.29 -12.50 4.17
C LEU A 208 -5.99 -13.98 4.47
N ASN A 209 -6.75 -14.90 3.88
CA ASN A 209 -6.50 -16.33 4.01
C ASN A 209 -5.15 -16.72 3.40
N ASP A 210 -4.85 -16.27 2.18
CA ASP A 210 -3.59 -16.55 1.48
C ASP A 210 -2.40 -15.97 2.26
N PHE A 211 -2.58 -14.76 2.81
CA PHE A 211 -1.62 -14.14 3.73
C PHE A 211 -1.39 -14.97 5.01
N LEU A 212 -2.45 -15.44 5.66
CA LEU A 212 -2.34 -16.27 6.88
C LEU A 212 -1.66 -17.63 6.61
N HIS A 213 -1.77 -18.14 5.38
CA HIS A 213 -1.15 -19.40 4.96
C HIS A 213 0.29 -19.21 4.43
N GLY A 214 0.84 -18.00 4.48
CA GLY A 214 2.25 -17.73 4.15
C GLY A 214 2.51 -17.46 2.67
N GLU A 215 1.49 -17.13 1.87
CA GLU A 215 1.70 -16.57 0.54
C GLU A 215 2.22 -15.13 0.67
N ASN A 216 3.38 -14.87 0.09
CA ASN A 216 4.33 -13.84 0.54
C ASN A 216 3.91 -12.40 0.25
N VAL A 217 2.98 -12.20 -0.68
CA VAL A 217 2.47 -10.88 -1.11
C VAL A 217 1.05 -11.05 -1.66
N THR A 218 0.08 -10.33 -1.10
CA THR A 218 -1.23 -10.14 -1.73
C THR A 218 -1.43 -8.67 -2.09
N SER A 219 -1.71 -8.38 -3.36
CA SER A 219 -1.98 -7.02 -3.86
C SER A 219 -3.44 -6.92 -4.28
N HIS A 220 -4.16 -5.96 -3.68
CA HIS A 220 -5.58 -5.76 -3.95
C HIS A 220 -5.95 -4.29 -3.80
N VAL A 221 -7.11 -3.91 -4.34
CA VAL A 221 -7.68 -2.58 -4.18
C VAL A 221 -8.47 -2.52 -2.88
N TYR A 222 -8.05 -1.67 -1.96
CA TYR A 222 -8.69 -1.47 -0.66
C TYR A 222 -9.13 -0.03 -0.49
N ARG A 223 -10.17 0.18 0.32
CA ARG A 223 -10.50 1.52 0.82
C ARG A 223 -9.64 1.83 2.03
N ASP A 224 -8.84 2.89 1.95
CA ASP A 224 -7.93 3.31 3.00
C ASP A 224 -8.68 3.94 4.18
N GLY A 225 -8.32 3.54 5.40
CA GLY A 225 -8.97 4.00 6.62
C GLY A 225 -8.78 5.50 6.90
N TYR A 226 -7.66 6.08 6.47
CA TYR A 226 -7.36 7.51 6.65
C TYR A 226 -7.95 8.37 5.53
N THR A 227 -7.49 8.17 4.29
CA THR A 227 -7.87 8.99 3.12
C THR A 227 -9.28 8.69 2.61
N LYS A 228 -9.88 7.56 3.01
CA LYS A 228 -11.20 7.06 2.56
C LYS A 228 -11.28 6.77 1.06
N LYS A 229 -10.14 6.77 0.34
CA LYS A 229 -10.02 6.52 -1.09
C LYS A 229 -9.70 5.05 -1.36
N ASN A 230 -10.02 4.59 -2.57
CA ASN A 230 -9.54 3.32 -3.07
C ASN A 230 -8.04 3.44 -3.38
N ILE A 231 -7.24 2.59 -2.78
CA ILE A 231 -5.80 2.48 -2.95
C ILE A 231 -5.46 1.07 -3.40
N ILE A 232 -4.42 0.95 -4.23
CA ILE A 232 -3.77 -0.35 -4.41
C ILE A 232 -2.85 -0.52 -3.20
N SER A 233 -3.13 -1.53 -2.38
CA SER A 233 -2.30 -1.85 -1.23
C SER A 233 -1.70 -3.24 -1.41
N MET A 234 -0.60 -3.46 -0.71
CA MET A 234 0.11 -4.71 -0.74
C MET A 234 0.45 -5.13 0.67
N LEU A 235 0.13 -6.37 1.01
CA LEU A 235 0.45 -6.93 2.33
C LEU A 235 1.79 -7.67 2.24
N THR A 236 2.69 -7.38 3.17
CA THR A 236 3.99 -8.07 3.25
C THR A 236 4.29 -8.45 4.69
N PRO A 237 4.46 -9.75 5.00
CA PRO A 237 4.78 -10.19 6.35
C PRO A 237 6.19 -9.75 6.76
N VAL A 238 6.37 -9.44 8.04
CA VAL A 238 7.69 -9.15 8.63
C VAL A 238 8.01 -10.25 9.62
N PHE A 239 9.11 -10.96 9.38
CA PHE A 239 9.49 -12.13 10.17
C PHE A 239 10.49 -11.73 11.25
N LYS A 240 10.37 -12.34 12.43
CA LYS A 240 11.34 -12.18 13.53
C LYS A 240 11.97 -13.53 13.86
N LYS A 241 13.26 -13.51 14.24
CA LYS A 241 13.97 -14.73 14.63
C LYS A 241 13.32 -15.38 15.86
N TRP A 242 13.07 -16.68 15.74
CA TRP A 242 12.38 -17.54 16.70
C TRP A 242 13.13 -17.67 18.03
N THR A 243 12.43 -17.45 19.14
CA THR A 243 12.81 -17.97 20.47
C THR A 243 11.64 -18.78 21.04
N ASN A 244 11.70 -20.09 20.79
CA ASN A 244 10.85 -21.19 21.32
C ASN A 244 9.31 -21.16 21.16
N GLN A 245 8.83 -22.17 20.41
CA GLN A 245 7.53 -22.86 20.44
C GLN A 245 6.24 -22.09 20.10
N ARG A 246 5.93 -22.02 18.79
CA ARG A 246 4.79 -22.66 18.08
C ARG A 246 4.47 -21.85 16.83
N ASN A 247 4.26 -22.56 15.73
CA ASN A 247 3.96 -22.00 14.42
C ASN A 247 2.77 -21.04 14.53
N HIS A 248 2.93 -19.76 14.18
CA HIS A 248 1.95 -18.88 13.50
C HIS A 248 2.63 -17.54 13.15
N CYS A 249 2.23 -16.91 12.04
CA CYS A 249 2.78 -15.63 11.57
C CYS A 249 2.24 -14.48 12.44
N HIS A 250 3.12 -13.69 13.06
CA HIS A 250 2.71 -12.77 14.15
C HIS A 250 2.90 -11.26 13.92
N ARG A 251 3.54 -10.76 12.84
CA ARG A 251 3.64 -9.30 12.59
C ARG A 251 3.57 -8.91 11.10
N CYS A 252 2.73 -7.93 10.77
CA CYS A 252 2.33 -7.60 9.40
C CYS A 252 2.67 -6.14 9.03
N LYS A 253 3.17 -5.89 7.82
CA LYS A 253 3.39 -4.53 7.31
C LYS A 253 2.50 -4.24 6.08
N TYR A 254 1.99 -3.02 6.00
CA TYR A 254 1.13 -2.44 4.95
C TYR A 254 1.90 -1.48 4.03
#